data_AF-A0A4Q5U051-F1
#
_entry.id   AF-A0A4Q5U051-F1
#
_cell.length_a   1.000
_cell.length_b   1.000
_cell.length_c   1.000
_cell.angle_alpha   90.00
_cell.angle_beta   90.00
_cell.angle_gamma   90.00
#
_symmetry.space_group_name_H-M   'P 1'
#
loop_
_entity.id
_entity.type
_entity.pdbx_description
1 polymer ?
#
loop_
_entity_poly.entity_id
_entity_poly.type
_entity_poly.pdbx_seq_one_letter_code
_entity_poly.pdbx_strand_id
1 'polypeptide(L)'
;MSHHHSTRIKTIARDISWLSFNARVLQEAADRSVPLRERIRFLGIFSNNLDEFFRVRVATLKRMMEVEQRAHMHLESDPQEILNEIQMTVLNQQSEFARIWSGIREELRAEKILLVTEEELDPEEQEFVSNYFDNEVSPNVIPLMIENIPQIPHLRDKSIYLGVVMWKKENALKKKYALIEIPSRVVGRFLLLPEKNNEKRIILLEDVIRFNLPEIFTYFGYDQYHSHIFKVTRDAELDIESDLSTNLIQKIEKGL
;
A
#
# COMPACT_ATOMS: atom_id res chain seq x y z
N MET A 1 -23.52 54.33 9.63
CA MET A 1 -22.98 53.13 10.29
C MET A 1 -23.05 52.00 9.27
N SER A 2 -21.94 51.76 8.58
CA SER A 2 -21.89 50.84 7.44
C SER A 2 -21.35 49.49 7.92
N HIS A 3 -22.20 48.47 7.95
CA HIS A 3 -21.78 47.10 8.24
C HIS A 3 -20.92 46.55 7.10
N HIS A 4 -19.61 46.44 7.34
CA HIS A 4 -18.72 45.64 6.51
C HIS A 4 -18.98 44.16 6.83
N HIS A 5 -19.81 43.51 6.01
CA HIS A 5 -19.89 42.06 5.97
C HIS A 5 -18.63 41.55 5.24
N SER A 6 -17.57 41.26 6.00
CA SER A 6 -16.40 40.56 5.46
C SER A 6 -16.80 39.12 5.19
N THR A 7 -17.18 38.82 3.94
CA THR A 7 -17.37 37.45 3.47
C THR A 7 -16.00 36.78 3.47
N ARG A 8 -15.63 36.10 4.57
CA ARG A 8 -14.44 35.24 4.58
C ARG A 8 -14.61 34.21 3.47
N ILE A 9 -13.79 34.33 2.42
CA ILE A 9 -13.67 33.30 1.40
C ILE A 9 -13.25 32.02 2.13
N LYS A 10 -14.11 31.00 2.13
CA LYS A 10 -13.74 29.67 2.65
C LYS A 10 -12.68 29.09 1.73
N THR A 11 -11.41 29.16 2.14
CA THR A 11 -10.30 28.52 1.45
C THR A 11 -10.27 27.05 1.82
N ILE A 12 -10.24 26.16 0.83
CA ILE A 12 -10.06 24.72 1.04
C ILE A 12 -8.57 24.45 1.27
N ALA A 13 -8.23 23.63 2.25
CA ALA A 13 -6.86 23.22 2.49
C ALA A 13 -6.25 22.57 1.23
N ARG A 14 -5.01 22.92 0.91
CA ARG A 14 -4.33 22.47 -0.33
C ARG A 14 -4.30 20.94 -0.44
N ASP A 15 -4.07 20.25 0.68
CA ASP A 15 -3.96 18.80 0.71
C ASP A 15 -5.30 18.10 0.45
N ILE A 16 -6.41 18.70 0.91
CA ILE A 16 -7.78 18.23 0.63
C ILE A 16 -8.15 18.46 -0.83
N SER A 17 -7.76 19.61 -1.39
CA SER A 17 -7.91 19.87 -2.83
C SER A 17 -7.11 18.86 -3.67
N TRP A 18 -5.91 18.48 -3.22
CA TRP A 18 -5.11 17.43 -3.86
C TRP A 18 -5.81 16.06 -3.78
N LEU A 19 -6.37 15.68 -2.63
CA LEU A 19 -7.16 14.43 -2.51
C LEU A 19 -8.38 14.43 -3.42
N SER A 20 -9.02 15.58 -3.61
CA SER A 20 -10.14 15.76 -4.55
C SER A 20 -9.69 15.63 -6.01
N PHE A 21 -8.46 16.07 -6.34
CA PHE A 21 -7.87 15.79 -7.64
C PHE A 21 -7.63 14.28 -7.82
N ASN A 22 -7.04 13.59 -6.85
CA ASN A 22 -6.82 12.15 -6.96
C ASN A 22 -8.13 11.36 -7.03
N ALA A 23 -9.20 11.84 -6.39
CA ALA A 23 -10.54 11.26 -6.51
C ALA A 23 -11.07 11.26 -7.95
N ARG A 24 -10.67 12.21 -8.81
CA ARG A 24 -11.04 12.21 -10.23
C ARG A 24 -10.39 11.06 -10.99
N VAL A 25 -9.18 10.64 -10.61
CA VAL A 25 -8.56 9.41 -11.16
C VAL A 25 -9.40 8.18 -10.80
N LEU A 26 -9.94 8.15 -9.58
CA LEU A 26 -10.83 7.07 -9.16
C LEU A 26 -12.17 7.08 -9.92
N GLN A 27 -12.65 8.25 -10.34
CA GLN A 27 -13.83 8.37 -11.21
C GLN A 27 -13.59 7.75 -12.59
N GLU A 28 -12.41 7.94 -13.18
CA GLU A 28 -12.04 7.27 -14.45
C GLU A 28 -12.02 5.74 -14.33
N ALA A 29 -11.62 5.21 -13.16
CA ALA A 29 -11.70 3.77 -12.89
C ALA A 29 -13.15 3.26 -12.75
N ALA A 30 -14.07 4.13 -12.33
CA ALA A 30 -15.48 3.82 -12.13
C ALA A 30 -16.33 3.98 -13.41
N ASP A 31 -15.88 4.76 -14.38
CA ASP A 31 -16.61 5.03 -15.61
C ASP A 31 -16.60 3.81 -16.55
N ARG A 32 -17.77 3.23 -16.80
CA ARG A 32 -17.95 2.08 -17.72
C ARG A 32 -17.73 2.42 -19.19
N SER A 33 -17.68 3.70 -19.56
CA SER A 33 -17.29 4.13 -20.90
C SER A 33 -15.79 3.92 -21.17
N VAL A 34 -14.98 3.88 -20.11
CA VAL A 34 -13.54 3.59 -20.17
C VAL A 34 -13.32 2.08 -20.31
N PRO A 35 -12.45 1.62 -21.23
CA PRO A 35 -12.15 0.19 -21.38
C PRO A 35 -11.69 -0.45 -20.06
N LEU A 36 -12.14 -1.69 -19.80
CA LEU A 36 -11.88 -2.43 -18.55
C LEU A 36 -10.39 -2.43 -18.14
N ARG A 37 -9.50 -2.67 -19.11
CA ARG A 37 -8.04 -2.64 -18.88
C ARG A 37 -7.55 -1.28 -18.40
N GLU A 38 -8.05 -0.20 -18.99
CA GLU A 38 -7.63 1.17 -18.61
C GLU A 38 -8.19 1.55 -17.24
N ARG A 39 -9.39 1.09 -16.87
CA ARG A 39 -9.93 1.26 -15.50
C ARG A 39 -9.05 0.58 -14.44
N ILE A 40 -8.55 -0.62 -14.72
CA ILE A 40 -7.58 -1.31 -13.84
C ILE A 40 -6.29 -0.46 -13.71
N ARG A 41 -5.82 0.14 -14.80
CA ARG A 41 -4.64 1.04 -14.76
C ARG A 41 -4.93 2.29 -13.94
N PHE A 42 -6.11 2.88 -14.03
CA PHE A 42 -6.50 4.02 -13.21
C PHE A 42 -6.54 3.69 -11.71
N LEU A 43 -6.97 2.49 -11.32
CA LEU A 43 -6.83 2.05 -9.91
C LEU A 43 -5.36 2.02 -9.48
N GLY A 44 -4.47 1.49 -10.33
CA GLY A 44 -3.02 1.50 -10.07
C GLY A 44 -2.45 2.93 -9.95
N ILE A 45 -2.87 3.85 -10.82
CA ILE A 45 -2.44 5.25 -10.77
C ILE A 45 -2.95 5.93 -9.50
N PHE A 46 -4.23 5.73 -9.15
CA PHE A 46 -4.83 6.26 -7.92
C PHE A 46 -4.04 5.82 -6.67
N SER A 47 -3.70 4.52 -6.57
CA SER A 47 -2.93 3.97 -5.45
C SER A 47 -1.51 4.54 -5.40
N ASN A 48 -0.80 4.62 -6.53
CA ASN A 48 0.56 5.16 -6.56
C ASN A 48 0.59 6.67 -6.23
N ASN A 49 -0.39 7.44 -6.69
CA ASN A 49 -0.52 8.84 -6.33
C ASN A 49 -0.75 8.99 -4.82
N LEU A 50 -1.62 8.15 -4.23
CA LEU A 50 -1.90 8.18 -2.80
C LEU A 50 -0.65 7.84 -1.98
N ASP A 51 0.16 6.86 -2.40
CA ASP A 51 1.45 6.57 -1.76
C ASP A 51 2.37 7.80 -1.73
N GLU A 52 2.52 8.49 -2.86
CA GLU A 52 3.33 9.72 -2.94
C GLU A 52 2.78 10.84 -2.06
N PHE A 53 1.46 10.96 -1.97
CA PHE A 53 0.83 11.93 -1.08
C PHE A 53 1.16 11.67 0.39
N PHE A 54 1.10 10.40 0.84
CA PHE A 54 1.48 10.06 2.22
C PHE A 54 2.98 10.33 2.46
N ARG A 55 3.83 9.88 1.54
CA ARG A 55 5.28 10.05 1.61
C ARG A 55 5.71 11.50 1.74
N VAL A 56 5.04 12.42 1.04
CA VAL A 56 5.44 13.84 0.96
C VAL A 56 4.58 14.73 1.84
N ARG A 57 3.25 14.73 1.64
CA ARG A 57 2.33 15.71 2.24
C ARG A 57 2.02 15.39 3.70
N VAL A 58 1.66 14.15 4.00
CA VAL A 58 1.37 13.73 5.37
C VAL A 58 2.63 13.82 6.25
N ALA A 59 3.79 13.41 5.72
CA ALA A 59 5.08 13.58 6.39
C ALA A 59 5.40 15.06 6.71
N THR A 60 5.03 15.99 5.84
CA THR A 60 5.22 17.42 6.06
C THR A 60 4.30 17.94 7.17
N LEU A 61 3.02 17.58 7.15
CA LEU A 61 2.05 17.98 8.17
C LEU A 61 2.43 17.45 9.57
N LYS A 62 2.89 16.19 9.66
CA LYS A 62 3.39 15.62 10.92
C LYS A 62 4.58 16.40 11.47
N ARG A 63 5.55 16.78 10.63
CA ARG A 63 6.67 17.62 11.05
C ARG A 63 6.24 19.01 11.51
N MET A 64 5.25 19.61 10.86
CA MET A 64 4.68 20.89 11.28
C MET A 64 4.09 20.80 12.70
N MET A 65 3.38 19.72 13.03
CA MET A 65 2.88 19.50 14.39
C MET A 65 4.00 19.37 15.43
N GLU A 66 5.08 18.64 15.10
CA GLU A 66 6.22 18.49 16.01
C GLU A 66 6.90 19.84 16.28
N VAL A 67 7.04 20.69 15.25
CA VAL A 67 7.59 22.05 15.40
C VAL A 67 6.65 22.94 16.22
N GLU A 68 5.35 22.91 15.96
CA GLU A 68 4.34 23.66 16.71
C GLU A 68 4.42 23.33 18.22
N GLN A 69 4.50 22.04 18.53
CA GLN A 69 4.61 21.54 19.90
C GLN A 69 5.94 21.97 20.57
N ARG A 70 7.06 21.92 19.85
CA ARG A 70 8.38 22.31 20.37
C ARG A 70 8.54 23.82 20.56
N ALA A 71 7.96 24.61 19.66
CA ALA A 71 8.11 26.07 19.64
C ALA A 71 7.03 26.80 20.46
N HIS A 72 6.05 26.09 21.03
CA HIS A 72 4.90 26.68 21.75
C HIS A 72 4.22 27.81 20.96
N MET A 73 4.13 27.66 19.64
CA MET A 73 3.50 28.64 18.75
C MET A 73 2.21 28.06 18.19
N HIS A 74 1.32 28.91 17.68
CA HIS A 74 0.15 28.46 16.92
C HIS A 74 0.36 28.77 15.45
N LEU A 75 0.22 27.76 14.59
CA LEU A 75 0.25 27.95 13.14
C LEU A 75 -1.07 28.57 12.65
N GLU A 76 -1.02 29.28 11.51
CA GLU A 76 -2.22 29.87 10.89
C GLU A 76 -3.24 28.82 10.41
N SER A 77 -2.82 27.57 10.26
CA SER A 77 -3.65 26.43 9.91
C SER A 77 -3.32 25.28 10.87
N ASP A 78 -4.35 24.69 11.50
CA ASP A 78 -4.19 23.56 12.42
C ASP A 78 -3.83 22.28 11.64
N PRO A 79 -2.58 21.78 11.71
CA PRO A 79 -2.18 20.60 10.96
C PRO A 79 -2.89 19.32 11.43
N GLN A 80 -3.33 19.26 12.69
CA GLN A 80 -4.05 18.11 13.24
C GLN A 80 -5.47 18.03 12.66
N GLU A 81 -6.16 19.17 12.50
CA GLU A 81 -7.45 19.22 11.82
C GLU A 81 -7.34 18.75 10.36
N ILE A 82 -6.30 19.22 9.64
CA ILE A 82 -6.05 18.80 8.25
C ILE A 82 -5.77 17.29 8.18
N LEU A 83 -4.97 16.74 9.08
CA LEU A 83 -4.69 15.30 9.11
C LEU A 83 -5.94 14.45 9.39
N ASN A 84 -6.82 14.92 10.27
CA ASN A 84 -8.09 14.26 10.54
C ASN A 84 -9.00 14.26 9.28
N GLU A 85 -9.07 15.40 8.58
CA GLU A 85 -9.84 15.51 7.33
C GLU A 85 -9.24 14.64 6.21
N ILE A 86 -7.91 14.58 6.10
CA ILE A 86 -7.20 13.66 5.20
C ILE A 86 -7.59 12.22 5.52
N GLN A 87 -7.53 11.80 6.78
CA GLN A 87 -7.83 10.43 7.18
C GLN A 87 -9.26 10.04 6.79
N MET A 88 -10.24 10.88 7.13
CA MET A 88 -11.65 10.65 6.78
C MET A 88 -11.86 10.59 5.26
N THR A 89 -11.24 11.50 4.52
CA THR A 89 -11.33 11.52 3.04
C THR A 89 -10.73 10.26 2.43
N VAL A 90 -9.56 9.83 2.90
CA VAL A 90 -8.89 8.62 2.41
C VAL A 90 -9.70 7.38 2.72
N LEU A 91 -10.29 7.25 3.91
CA LEU A 91 -11.14 6.10 4.26
C LEU A 91 -12.35 5.97 3.33
N ASN A 92 -12.99 7.10 3.00
CA ASN A 92 -14.09 7.13 2.05
C ASN A 92 -13.62 6.71 0.63
N GLN A 93 -12.49 7.24 0.18
CA GLN A 93 -11.92 6.89 -1.13
C GLN A 93 -11.48 5.41 -1.21
N GLN A 94 -10.96 4.84 -0.12
CA GLN A 94 -10.62 3.41 -0.05
C GLN A 94 -11.86 2.52 -0.13
N SER A 95 -12.97 2.97 0.46
CA SER A 95 -14.26 2.25 0.38
C SER A 95 -14.80 2.26 -1.05
N GLU A 96 -14.71 3.40 -1.74
CA GLU A 96 -15.06 3.51 -3.17
C GLU A 96 -14.12 2.69 -4.06
N PHE A 97 -12.82 2.69 -3.78
CA PHE A 97 -11.85 1.84 -4.47
C PHE A 97 -12.24 0.35 -4.38
N ALA A 98 -12.57 -0.14 -3.18
CA ALA A 98 -12.98 -1.52 -2.98
C ALA A 98 -14.26 -1.86 -3.75
N ARG A 99 -15.24 -0.95 -3.76
CA ARG A 99 -16.48 -1.09 -4.54
C ARG A 99 -16.21 -1.19 -6.04
N ILE A 100 -15.38 -0.29 -6.58
CA ILE A 100 -15.00 -0.27 -8.01
C ILE A 100 -14.23 -1.54 -8.37
N TRP A 101 -13.25 -1.92 -7.54
CA TRP A 101 -12.46 -3.14 -7.75
C TRP A 101 -13.33 -4.40 -7.76
N SER A 102 -14.29 -4.51 -6.85
CA SER A 102 -15.25 -5.61 -6.85
C SER A 102 -16.05 -5.67 -8.16
N GLY A 103 -16.50 -4.53 -8.67
CA GLY A 103 -17.18 -4.47 -9.97
C GLY A 103 -16.29 -4.90 -11.14
N ILE A 104 -15.04 -4.43 -11.15
CA ILE A 104 -14.04 -4.84 -12.15
C ILE A 104 -13.78 -6.36 -12.10
N ARG A 105 -13.72 -6.96 -10.91
CA ARG A 105 -13.55 -8.43 -10.79
C ARG A 105 -14.70 -9.21 -11.41
N GLU A 106 -15.93 -8.73 -11.27
CA GLU A 106 -17.09 -9.37 -11.91
C GLU A 106 -17.05 -9.22 -13.44
N GLU A 107 -16.64 -8.07 -13.95
CA GLU A 107 -16.46 -7.86 -15.39
C GLU A 107 -15.33 -8.73 -15.97
N LEU A 108 -14.20 -8.86 -15.25
CA LEU A 108 -13.13 -9.79 -15.62
C LEU A 108 -13.63 -11.24 -15.67
N ARG A 109 -14.43 -11.66 -14.68
CA ARG A 109 -15.02 -13.00 -14.66
C ARG A 109 -15.93 -13.25 -15.86
N ALA A 110 -16.72 -12.26 -16.29
CA ALA A 110 -17.55 -12.37 -17.48
C ALA A 110 -16.72 -12.56 -18.77
N GLU A 111 -15.52 -11.97 -18.82
CA GLU A 111 -14.52 -12.16 -19.88
C GLU A 111 -13.65 -13.42 -19.68
N LYS A 112 -14.02 -14.30 -18.74
CA LYS A 112 -13.29 -15.53 -18.36
C LYS A 112 -11.85 -15.29 -17.89
N ILE A 113 -11.60 -14.13 -17.29
CA ILE A 113 -10.34 -13.79 -16.63
C ILE A 113 -10.55 -13.87 -15.12
N LEU A 114 -9.85 -14.79 -14.47
CA LEU A 114 -10.01 -15.09 -13.05
C LEU A 114 -8.73 -14.74 -12.30
N LEU A 115 -8.83 -13.89 -11.29
CA LEU A 115 -7.76 -13.70 -10.32
C LEU A 115 -8.03 -14.63 -9.13
N VAL A 116 -7.17 -15.63 -8.97
CA VAL A 116 -7.31 -16.74 -8.01
C VAL A 116 -6.23 -16.69 -6.93
N THR A 117 -6.52 -17.26 -5.77
CA THR A 117 -5.55 -17.44 -4.68
C THR A 117 -4.99 -18.87 -4.64
N GLU A 118 -4.03 -19.10 -3.76
CA GLU A 118 -3.47 -20.43 -3.48
C GLU A 118 -4.52 -21.45 -2.99
N GLU A 119 -5.62 -20.98 -2.41
CA GLU A 119 -6.72 -21.84 -1.92
C GLU A 119 -7.62 -22.35 -3.07
N GLU A 120 -7.54 -21.73 -4.24
CA GLU A 120 -8.40 -22.00 -5.40
C GLU A 120 -7.69 -22.83 -6.49
N LEU A 121 -6.46 -23.30 -6.23
CA LEU A 121 -5.65 -24.07 -7.17
C LEU A 121 -6.06 -25.54 -7.24
N ASP A 122 -6.21 -26.06 -8.45
CA ASP A 122 -6.36 -27.50 -8.67
C ASP A 122 -5.01 -28.25 -8.66
N PRO A 123 -4.98 -29.60 -8.60
CA PRO A 123 -3.73 -30.35 -8.45
C PRO A 123 -2.68 -30.10 -9.54
N GLU A 124 -3.09 -29.83 -10.78
CA GLU A 124 -2.15 -29.53 -11.89
C GLU A 124 -1.61 -28.12 -11.77
N GLU A 125 -2.45 -27.17 -11.35
CA GLU A 125 -2.01 -25.80 -11.07
C GLU A 125 -1.08 -25.74 -9.85
N GLN A 126 -1.33 -26.56 -8.83
CA GLN A 126 -0.45 -26.70 -7.67
C GLN A 126 0.94 -27.18 -8.07
N GLU A 127 1.03 -28.22 -8.90
CA GLU A 127 2.30 -28.71 -9.43
C GLU A 127 3.00 -27.65 -10.30
N PHE A 128 2.26 -26.95 -11.15
CA PHE A 128 2.79 -25.84 -11.94
C PHE A 128 3.33 -24.71 -11.05
N VAL A 129 2.60 -24.31 -10.01
CA VAL A 129 2.98 -23.24 -9.09
C VAL A 129 4.21 -23.62 -8.26
N SER A 130 4.32 -24.86 -7.77
CA SER A 130 5.53 -25.34 -7.08
C SER A 130 6.73 -25.38 -8.01
N ASN A 131 6.59 -25.93 -9.22
CA ASN A 131 7.67 -25.94 -10.20
C ASN A 131 8.11 -24.53 -10.59
N TYR A 132 7.17 -23.60 -10.78
CA TYR A 132 7.49 -22.20 -11.06
C TYR A 132 8.19 -21.55 -9.86
N PHE A 133 7.74 -21.84 -8.64
CA PHE A 133 8.38 -21.34 -7.43
C PHE A 133 9.83 -21.79 -7.35
N ASP A 134 10.11 -23.09 -7.49
CA ASP A 134 11.46 -23.62 -7.38
C ASP A 134 12.43 -23.03 -8.41
N ASN A 135 11.98 -22.96 -9.67
CA ASN A 135 12.84 -22.57 -10.79
C ASN A 135 13.04 -21.05 -10.90
N GLU A 136 12.00 -20.24 -10.63
CA GLU A 136 12.00 -18.81 -10.94
C GLU A 136 11.94 -17.91 -9.68
N VAL A 137 11.19 -18.33 -8.66
CA VAL A 137 10.88 -17.47 -7.49
C VAL A 137 11.84 -17.70 -6.33
N SER A 138 12.10 -18.95 -5.98
CA SER A 138 12.88 -19.39 -4.81
C SER A 138 14.27 -18.73 -4.73
N PRO A 139 15.03 -18.54 -5.84
CA PRO A 139 16.35 -17.90 -5.77
C PRO A 139 16.29 -16.44 -5.31
N ASN A 140 15.13 -15.80 -5.42
CA ASN A 140 14.89 -14.40 -5.06
C ASN A 140 14.16 -14.24 -3.72
N VAL A 141 13.81 -15.34 -3.04
CA VAL A 141 13.09 -15.35 -1.77
C VAL A 141 14.05 -15.64 -0.62
N ILE A 142 14.21 -14.66 0.27
CA ILE A 142 15.02 -14.78 1.47
C ILE A 142 14.12 -14.56 2.69
N PRO A 143 13.77 -15.59 3.46
CA PRO A 143 12.98 -15.44 4.68
C PRO A 143 13.81 -14.83 5.80
N LEU A 144 13.34 -13.72 6.36
CA LEU A 144 13.97 -13.02 7.48
C LEU A 144 13.25 -13.39 8.77
N MET A 145 13.86 -14.23 9.61
CA MET A 145 13.31 -14.62 10.91
C MET A 145 13.36 -13.44 11.89
N ILE A 146 12.20 -13.00 12.40
CA ILE A 146 12.10 -11.80 13.25
C ILE A 146 12.81 -11.98 14.60
N GLU A 147 12.85 -13.19 15.14
CA GLU A 147 13.45 -13.44 16.45
C GLU A 147 14.98 -13.42 16.42
N ASN A 148 15.57 -13.52 15.22
CA ASN A 148 17.01 -13.54 15.02
C ASN A 148 17.58 -12.16 14.71
N ILE A 149 16.73 -11.13 14.65
CA ILE A 149 17.13 -9.75 14.34
C ILE A 149 16.97 -8.85 15.56
N PRO A 150 18.03 -8.14 15.98
CA PRO A 150 17.96 -7.23 17.13
C PRO A 150 17.09 -5.99 16.84
N GLN A 151 16.91 -5.65 15.56
CA GLN A 151 16.07 -4.56 15.08
C GLN A 151 15.41 -4.96 13.75
N ILE A 152 14.22 -4.43 13.47
CA ILE A 152 13.53 -4.66 12.20
C ILE A 152 14.44 -4.20 11.04
N PRO A 153 14.65 -5.03 9.99
CA PRO A 153 15.49 -4.66 8.87
C PRO A 153 14.94 -3.43 8.16
N HIS A 154 15.80 -2.74 7.42
CA HIS A 154 15.34 -1.66 6.57
C HIS A 154 14.42 -2.20 5.47
N LEU A 155 13.11 -2.08 5.68
CA LEU A 155 12.11 -2.40 4.66
C LEU A 155 12.19 -1.41 3.50
N ARG A 156 12.31 -1.94 2.28
CA ARG A 156 12.40 -1.19 1.04
C ARG A 156 11.09 -0.47 0.76
N ASP A 157 11.19 0.81 0.39
CA ASP A 157 10.02 1.61 0.05
C ASP A 157 9.30 1.03 -1.18
N LYS A 158 7.97 1.05 -1.13
CA LYS A 158 7.05 0.50 -2.12
C LYS A 158 7.11 -1.02 -2.35
N SER A 159 7.93 -1.76 -1.61
CA SER A 159 7.95 -3.22 -1.68
C SER A 159 6.78 -3.82 -0.89
N ILE A 160 6.23 -4.92 -1.40
CA ILE A 160 5.23 -5.73 -0.70
C ILE A 160 5.98 -6.76 0.15
N TYR A 161 5.56 -6.92 1.38
CA TYR A 161 6.08 -7.91 2.31
C TYR A 161 4.97 -8.88 2.72
N LEU A 162 5.35 -10.14 2.89
CA LEU A 162 4.54 -11.18 3.49
C LEU A 162 5.04 -11.41 4.91
N GLY A 163 4.21 -11.07 5.90
CA GLY A 163 4.43 -11.42 7.30
C GLY A 163 3.91 -12.83 7.55
N VAL A 164 4.79 -13.74 7.95
CA VAL A 164 4.47 -15.16 8.16
C VAL A 164 4.53 -15.47 9.65
N VAL A 165 3.48 -16.11 10.15
CA VAL A 165 3.41 -16.72 11.48
C VAL A 165 3.41 -18.23 11.29
N MET A 166 4.35 -18.91 11.94
CA MET A 166 4.52 -20.36 11.83
C MET A 166 4.60 -21.00 13.22
N TRP A 167 4.08 -22.22 13.35
CA TRP A 167 4.14 -22.99 14.59
C TRP A 167 4.14 -24.50 14.31
N LYS A 168 4.41 -25.29 15.35
CA LYS A 168 4.19 -26.74 15.33
C LYS A 168 2.81 -27.04 15.92
N LYS A 169 2.05 -27.95 15.31
CA LYS A 169 0.73 -28.37 15.80
C LYS A 169 0.74 -28.84 17.26
N GLU A 170 1.82 -29.50 17.66
CA GLU A 170 2.05 -29.99 19.03
C GLU A 170 2.28 -28.88 20.05
N ASN A 171 2.66 -27.67 19.61
CA ASN A 171 2.96 -26.54 20.49
C ASN A 171 2.54 -25.20 19.85
N ALA A 172 1.23 -24.99 19.78
CA ALA A 172 0.62 -23.80 19.18
C ALA A 172 0.96 -22.47 19.90
N LEU A 173 1.43 -22.54 21.15
CA LEU A 173 1.86 -21.37 21.92
C LEU A 173 3.25 -20.87 21.47
N LYS A 174 4.09 -21.74 20.91
CA LYS A 174 5.43 -21.39 20.46
C LYS A 174 5.42 -20.95 19.00
N LYS A 175 4.84 -19.76 18.78
CA LYS A 175 4.80 -19.12 17.45
C LYS A 175 6.15 -18.51 17.09
N LYS A 176 6.42 -18.50 15.80
CA LYS A 176 7.64 -18.01 15.17
C LYS A 176 7.23 -17.09 14.02
N TYR A 177 8.01 -16.05 13.77
CA TYR A 177 7.66 -15.02 12.81
C TYR A 177 8.76 -14.83 11.79
N ALA A 178 8.38 -14.65 10.53
CA ALA A 178 9.28 -14.30 9.46
C ALA A 178 8.69 -13.21 8.57
N LEU A 179 9.57 -12.50 7.88
CA LEU A 179 9.24 -11.56 6.82
C LEU A 179 9.82 -12.07 5.52
N ILE A 180 9.01 -12.07 4.47
CA ILE A 180 9.45 -12.35 3.11
C ILE A 180 9.13 -11.13 2.26
N GLU A 181 10.13 -10.58 1.57
CA GLU A 181 9.88 -9.56 0.55
C GLU A 181 9.41 -10.22 -0.75
N ILE A 182 8.35 -9.70 -1.35
CA ILE A 182 7.82 -10.21 -2.62
C ILE A 182 8.68 -9.69 -3.79
N PRO A 183 9.41 -10.55 -4.53
CA PRO A 183 10.37 -10.12 -5.57
C PRO A 183 9.71 -9.74 -6.91
N SER A 184 8.57 -9.06 -6.84
CA SER A 184 7.73 -8.68 -7.99
C SER A 184 8.43 -7.83 -9.04
N ARG A 185 9.51 -7.10 -8.69
CA ARG A 185 10.31 -6.30 -9.62
C ARG A 185 11.20 -7.14 -10.54
N VAL A 186 11.59 -8.34 -10.09
CA VAL A 186 12.51 -9.22 -10.82
C VAL A 186 11.72 -10.29 -11.56
N VAL A 187 10.73 -10.90 -10.90
CA VAL A 187 10.01 -12.07 -11.40
C VAL A 187 8.65 -11.69 -12.03
N GLY A 188 8.18 -10.46 -11.82
CA GLY A 188 6.82 -10.04 -12.17
C GLY A 188 5.80 -10.44 -11.10
N ARG A 189 4.74 -9.65 -10.95
CA ARG A 189 3.72 -9.88 -9.90
C ARG A 189 2.61 -10.84 -10.30
N PHE A 190 2.33 -10.96 -11.59
CA PHE A 190 1.19 -11.71 -12.11
C PHE A 190 1.71 -12.94 -12.86
N LEU A 191 1.27 -14.12 -12.43
CA LEU A 191 1.57 -15.39 -13.09
C LEU A 191 0.29 -15.90 -13.76
N LEU A 192 0.38 -16.18 -15.07
CA LEU A 192 -0.69 -16.85 -15.80
C LEU A 192 -0.56 -18.37 -15.56
N LEU A 193 -1.62 -18.98 -15.04
CA LEU A 193 -1.71 -20.42 -14.85
C LEU A 193 -2.00 -21.12 -16.19
N PRO A 194 -1.72 -22.44 -16.31
CA PRO A 194 -2.08 -23.22 -17.49
C PRO A 194 -3.55 -23.05 -17.85
N GLU A 195 -3.81 -22.75 -19.13
CA GLU A 195 -5.18 -22.45 -19.58
C GLU A 195 -6.06 -23.70 -19.49
N LYS A 196 -7.20 -23.57 -18.80
CA LYS A 196 -8.21 -24.61 -18.67
C LYS A 196 -9.57 -24.05 -19.05
N ASN A 197 -10.39 -24.85 -19.74
CA ASN A 197 -11.78 -24.50 -20.08
C ASN A 197 -11.95 -23.16 -20.81
N ASN A 198 -10.93 -22.70 -21.56
CA ASN A 198 -10.92 -21.38 -22.21
C ASN A 198 -11.05 -20.23 -21.19
N GLU A 199 -10.51 -20.42 -19.98
CA GLU A 199 -10.42 -19.44 -18.90
C GLU A 199 -8.96 -19.05 -18.66
N LYS A 200 -8.72 -17.76 -18.48
CA LYS A 200 -7.41 -17.20 -18.13
C LYS A 200 -7.34 -17.01 -16.63
N ARG A 201 -6.67 -17.93 -15.94
CA ARG A 201 -6.49 -17.88 -14.49
C ARG A 201 -5.14 -17.26 -14.15
N ILE A 202 -5.16 -16.24 -13.29
CA ILE A 202 -3.99 -15.45 -12.89
C ILE A 202 -3.85 -15.58 -11.37
N ILE A 203 -2.66 -15.94 -10.91
CA ILE A 203 -2.29 -15.93 -9.48
C ILE A 203 -1.26 -14.82 -9.23
N LEU A 204 -1.32 -14.21 -8.04
CA LEU A 204 -0.35 -13.20 -7.63
C LEU A 204 0.89 -13.85 -7.02
N LEU A 205 2.05 -13.20 -7.17
CA LEU A 205 3.32 -13.71 -6.68
C LEU A 205 3.34 -13.92 -5.15
N GLU A 206 2.64 -13.08 -4.39
CA GLU A 206 2.44 -13.28 -2.95
C GLU A 206 1.73 -14.60 -2.61
N ASP A 207 0.79 -15.04 -3.43
CA ASP A 207 0.02 -16.27 -3.22
C ASP A 207 0.82 -17.50 -3.71
N VAL A 208 1.63 -17.35 -4.77
CA VAL A 208 2.65 -18.35 -5.16
C VAL A 208 3.62 -18.62 -4.00
N ILE A 209 4.13 -17.57 -3.35
CA ILE A 209 5.03 -17.69 -2.19
C ILE A 209 4.28 -18.28 -0.99
N ARG A 210 3.02 -17.89 -0.78
CA ARG A 210 2.17 -18.40 0.30
C ARG A 210 1.92 -19.90 0.18
N PHE A 211 1.63 -20.38 -1.04
CA PHE A 211 1.46 -21.80 -1.32
C PHE A 211 2.70 -22.62 -0.93
N ASN A 212 3.89 -22.08 -1.22
CA ASN A 212 5.17 -22.75 -0.98
C ASN A 212 5.80 -22.45 0.40
N LEU A 213 5.05 -21.87 1.36
CA LEU A 213 5.54 -21.69 2.74
C LEU A 213 6.03 -22.99 3.40
N PRO A 214 5.35 -24.14 3.24
CA PRO A 214 5.84 -25.40 3.79
C PRO A 214 7.24 -25.76 3.29
N GLU A 215 7.51 -25.55 2.00
CA GLU A 215 8.81 -25.80 1.38
C GLU A 215 9.88 -24.83 1.89
N ILE A 216 9.59 -23.52 1.88
CA ILE A 216 10.49 -22.47 2.37
C ILE A 216 10.97 -22.75 3.79
N PHE A 217 10.09 -23.26 4.65
CA PHE A 217 10.38 -23.48 6.07
C PHE A 217 10.57 -24.96 6.45
N THR A 218 10.70 -25.87 5.48
CA THR A 218 10.80 -27.32 5.72
C THR A 218 11.91 -27.67 6.72
N TYR A 219 13.08 -27.02 6.62
CA TYR A 219 14.23 -27.28 7.50
C TYR A 219 14.00 -26.90 8.97
N PHE A 220 13.02 -26.06 9.27
CA PHE A 220 12.70 -25.66 10.65
C PHE A 220 11.64 -26.57 11.31
N GLY A 221 11.00 -27.44 10.51
CA GLY A 221 10.04 -28.44 10.99
C GLY A 221 8.71 -27.85 11.47
N TYR A 222 8.28 -26.70 10.95
CA TYR A 222 6.94 -26.16 11.18
C TYR A 222 5.91 -26.84 10.26
N ASP A 223 4.66 -26.95 10.72
CA ASP A 223 3.58 -27.65 10.01
C ASP A 223 2.32 -26.80 9.88
N GLN A 224 2.31 -25.59 10.45
CA GLN A 224 1.20 -24.64 10.38
C GLN A 224 1.72 -23.25 10.04
N TYR A 225 1.02 -22.58 9.12
CA TYR A 225 1.43 -21.30 8.55
C TYR A 225 0.23 -20.39 8.37
N HIS A 226 0.30 -19.18 8.92
CA HIS A 226 -0.57 -18.07 8.56
C HIS A 226 0.26 -16.94 7.99
N SER A 227 -0.28 -16.20 7.02
CA SER A 227 0.44 -15.06 6.48
C SER A 227 -0.46 -13.91 6.06
N HIS A 228 0.09 -12.70 6.13
CA HIS A 228 -0.59 -11.46 5.77
C HIS A 228 0.34 -10.56 4.96
N ILE A 229 -0.21 -9.97 3.91
CA ILE A 229 0.50 -8.96 3.13
C ILE A 229 0.49 -7.62 3.87
N PHE A 230 1.60 -6.91 3.79
CA PHE A 230 1.67 -5.53 4.22
C PHE A 230 2.70 -4.77 3.38
N LYS A 231 2.59 -3.46 3.41
CA LYS A 231 3.49 -2.53 2.73
C LYS A 231 3.76 -1.38 3.69
N VAL A 232 5.00 -0.91 3.72
CA VAL A 232 5.38 0.28 4.48
C VAL A 232 5.78 1.35 3.48
N THR A 233 5.25 2.54 3.66
CA THR A 233 5.67 3.75 2.95
C THR A 233 6.47 4.59 3.92
N ARG A 234 7.72 4.93 3.56
CA ARG A 234 8.56 5.78 4.39
C ARG A 234 8.36 7.24 4.03
N ASP A 235 8.43 8.12 5.02
CA ASP A 235 8.39 9.56 4.81
C ASP A 235 9.57 9.99 3.92
N ALA A 236 9.34 10.94 3.01
CA ALA A 236 10.43 11.54 2.27
C ALA A 236 11.32 12.35 3.24
N GLU A 237 12.62 12.03 3.25
CA GLU A 237 13.68 12.93 3.70
C GLU A 237 13.66 14.16 2.79
N LEU A 238 12.76 15.07 3.10
CA LEU A 238 12.78 16.41 2.56
C LEU A 238 13.66 17.21 3.52
N ASP A 239 14.70 17.87 3.00
CA ASP A 239 15.45 18.96 3.66
C ASP A 239 14.52 20.18 3.87
N ILE A 240 13.38 19.98 4.55
CA ILE A 240 12.43 21.06 4.84
C ILE A 240 13.05 22.02 5.85
N GLU A 241 14.10 21.63 6.58
CA GLU A 241 14.82 22.55 7.44
C GLU A 241 15.31 23.78 6.68
N SER A 242 15.77 23.68 5.42
CA SER A 242 16.19 24.87 4.66
C SER A 242 15.01 25.73 4.20
N ASP A 243 13.93 25.13 3.71
CA ASP A 243 12.80 25.88 3.14
C ASP A 243 11.87 26.49 4.21
N LEU A 244 11.67 25.80 5.34
CA LEU A 244 10.93 26.36 6.49
C LEU A 244 11.78 27.39 7.23
N SER A 245 13.08 27.16 7.43
CA SER A 245 13.94 28.18 8.05
C SER A 245 14.00 29.45 7.21
N THR A 246 14.09 29.35 5.89
CA THR A 246 14.11 30.53 5.01
C THR A 246 12.80 31.32 5.09
N ASN A 247 11.64 30.66 5.07
CA ASN A 247 10.34 31.34 5.23
C ASN A 247 10.13 31.91 6.64
N LEU A 248 10.59 31.21 7.69
CA LEU A 248 10.44 31.64 9.07
C LEU A 248 11.39 32.81 9.40
N ILE A 249 12.64 32.76 8.94
CA ILE A 249 13.63 33.85 9.05
C ILE A 249 13.12 35.10 8.30
N GLN A 250 12.58 34.95 7.09
CA GLN A 250 11.99 36.08 6.35
C GLN A 250 10.77 36.69 7.05
N LYS A 251 9.96 35.89 7.75
CA LYS A 251 8.84 36.40 8.57
C LYS A 251 9.33 37.13 9.83
N ILE A 252 10.45 36.70 10.43
CA ILE A 252 11.08 37.36 11.57
C ILE A 252 11.76 38.68 11.16
N GLU A 253 12.47 38.71 10.02
CA GLU A 253 13.09 39.95 9.50
C GLU A 253 12.07 41.02 9.11
N LYS A 254 10.86 40.64 8.70
CA LYS A 254 9.77 41.60 8.42
C LYS A 254 9.00 42.05 9.66
N GLY A 255 9.27 41.43 10.82
CA GLY A 255 8.61 41.70 12.09
C GLY A 255 9.40 42.57 13.07
N LEU A 256 10.53 43.17 12.63
CA LEU A 256 11.33 44.16 13.35
C LEU A 256 11.35 45.49 12.60
#